data_AF-A0A7X5L2H6-F1
#
_entry.id   AF-A0A7X5L2H6-F1
#
_cell.length_a   1.000
_cell.length_b   1.000
_cell.length_c   1.000
_cell.angle_alpha   90.00
_cell.angle_beta   90.00
_cell.angle_gamma   90.00
#
_symmetry.space_group_name_H-M   'P 1'
#
loop_
_entity.id
_entity.type
_entity.pdbx_description
1 polymer ?
#
loop_
_entity_poly.entity_id
_entity_poly.type
_entity_poly.pdbx_seq_one_letter_code
_entity_poly.pdbx_strand_id
1 'polypeptide(L)'
;MELTNEQRAYLGLELVEPSWERVEIPNNCVKPELSTGRDILFFDGDILRKVIWAHDSGSFHESAYRLKTQDNRTMIAPITKRGKPKRLNGVNIQRCTPHGVYVEFSGGTDKRGGICIANYTTQQTYYSSSFAGEPYMNTDGLQAFLDKWIADTSTADLAEIQAFAGAKRRRCKYREGDFFRFRYDRRHYGYGRILLDVRQFIKDGGAFWDILMGKALCVSVYHIITENPNVSIEELQLLKSCPSEYMMDNRFYYGEYEIIGNAPLPENHEMIDYPIMYGRSIDGRDKDKICYCRGKEYREIPLAGNTLLKKNFRYSGISFSFHINKTIVEECIRRNSNDPFWESQPGVSYAYDLRNPIYQKELEYVQRQMGIKDDRTLEKDNKF
;
A
#
# COMPACT_ATOMS: atom_id res chain seq x y z
N MET A 1 -21.07 12.42 7.65
CA MET A 1 -20.38 13.64 8.13
C MET A 1 -19.88 14.42 6.92
N GLU A 2 -19.91 15.75 6.95
CA GLU A 2 -19.34 16.61 5.90
C GLU A 2 -18.28 17.51 6.55
N LEU A 3 -17.09 17.58 5.95
CA LEU A 3 -15.98 18.37 6.48
C LEU A 3 -16.29 19.88 6.38
N THR A 4 -15.78 20.69 7.30
CA THR A 4 -15.82 22.16 7.18
C THR A 4 -14.70 22.65 6.27
N ASN A 5 -14.80 23.89 5.77
CA ASN A 5 -13.70 24.48 4.98
C ASN A 5 -12.42 24.68 5.81
N GLU A 6 -12.54 24.90 7.12
CA GLU A 6 -11.39 24.90 8.01
C GLU A 6 -10.71 23.52 8.01
N GLN A 7 -11.45 22.44 8.28
CA GLN A 7 -10.92 21.08 8.21
C GLN A 7 -10.31 20.77 6.84
N ARG A 8 -10.95 21.16 5.74
CA ARG A 8 -10.43 20.97 4.38
C ARG A 8 -9.07 21.65 4.17
N ALA A 9 -8.90 22.88 4.67
CA ALA A 9 -7.63 23.60 4.56
C ALA A 9 -6.48 22.84 5.25
N TYR A 10 -6.75 22.30 6.45
CA TYR A 10 -5.79 21.49 7.21
C TYR A 10 -5.56 20.08 6.66
N LEU A 11 -6.40 19.61 5.74
CA LEU A 11 -6.24 18.34 5.04
C LEU A 11 -5.70 18.50 3.62
N GLY A 12 -5.49 19.73 3.14
CA GLY A 12 -5.03 20.03 1.78
C GLY A 12 -6.10 19.82 0.71
N LEU A 13 -7.37 19.71 1.10
CA LEU A 13 -8.50 19.57 0.18
C LEU A 13 -8.85 20.92 -0.47
N GLU A 14 -9.35 20.87 -1.71
CA GLU A 14 -9.98 22.03 -2.34
C GLU A 14 -11.17 22.51 -1.50
N LEU A 15 -11.25 23.79 -1.20
CA LEU A 15 -12.33 24.37 -0.41
C LEU A 15 -13.64 24.37 -1.20
N VAL A 16 -14.77 24.34 -0.50
CA VAL A 16 -16.07 24.55 -1.11
C VAL A 16 -16.35 26.05 -1.14
N GLU A 17 -16.37 26.65 -2.32
CA GLU A 17 -16.68 28.08 -2.46
C GLU A 17 -18.14 28.36 -2.12
N PRO A 18 -18.47 29.48 -1.45
CA PRO A 18 -19.85 29.83 -1.11
C PRO A 18 -20.78 29.97 -2.33
N SER A 19 -20.22 30.25 -3.51
CA SER A 19 -20.97 30.36 -4.75
C SER A 19 -21.29 29.02 -5.40
N TRP A 20 -20.70 27.91 -4.93
CA TRP A 20 -20.94 26.60 -5.51
C TRP A 20 -22.32 26.07 -5.10
N GLU A 21 -23.05 25.58 -6.09
CA GLU A 21 -24.35 24.98 -5.87
C GLU A 21 -24.20 23.55 -5.38
N ARG A 22 -24.92 23.23 -4.29
CA ARG A 22 -24.91 21.91 -3.66
C ARG A 22 -26.12 21.09 -4.13
N VAL A 23 -25.86 19.90 -4.69
CA VAL A 23 -26.89 18.97 -5.19
C VAL A 23 -26.66 17.59 -4.59
N GLU A 24 -27.73 16.92 -4.13
CA GLU A 24 -27.65 15.55 -3.63
C GLU A 24 -28.29 14.57 -4.62
N ILE A 25 -27.63 13.43 -4.83
CA ILE A 25 -28.19 12.29 -5.57
C ILE A 25 -28.02 10.99 -4.75
N PRO A 26 -28.84 9.95 -4.98
CA PRO A 26 -28.62 8.64 -4.36
C PRO A 26 -27.23 8.08 -4.69
N ASN A 27 -26.54 7.54 -3.68
CA ASN A 27 -25.20 6.98 -3.83
C ASN A 27 -25.21 5.71 -4.68
N ASN A 28 -24.28 5.66 -5.64
CA ASN A 28 -23.80 4.51 -6.42
C ASN A 28 -24.75 3.30 -6.56
N CYS A 29 -26.03 3.54 -6.83
CA CYS A 29 -27.01 2.48 -6.98
C CYS A 29 -27.86 2.74 -8.21
N VAL A 30 -28.02 1.69 -9.04
CA VAL A 30 -28.90 1.71 -10.21
C VAL A 30 -30.37 1.83 -9.78
N LYS A 31 -30.67 1.45 -8.52
CA LYS A 31 -31.98 1.46 -7.88
C LYS A 31 -31.94 2.35 -6.64
N PRO A 32 -32.49 3.59 -6.67
CA PRO A 32 -32.40 4.54 -5.56
C PRO A 32 -32.83 3.98 -4.20
N GLU A 33 -33.80 3.07 -4.17
CA GLU A 33 -34.32 2.40 -2.97
C GLU A 33 -33.32 1.45 -2.30
N LEU A 34 -32.25 1.06 -3.00
CA LEU A 34 -31.15 0.24 -2.48
C LEU A 34 -29.88 1.07 -2.23
N SER A 35 -29.98 2.40 -2.25
CA SER A 35 -28.86 3.29 -1.92
C SER A 35 -28.38 3.02 -0.50
N THR A 36 -27.07 3.08 -0.30
CA THR A 36 -26.42 2.92 1.02
C THR A 36 -25.82 4.24 1.51
N GLY A 37 -26.37 5.35 1.02
CA GLY A 37 -25.85 6.69 1.22
C GLY A 37 -26.36 7.72 0.23
N ARG A 38 -25.62 8.81 0.11
CA ARG A 38 -25.83 9.90 -0.85
C ARG A 38 -24.50 10.38 -1.43
N ASP A 39 -24.54 10.85 -2.67
CA ASP A 39 -23.43 11.58 -3.29
C ASP A 39 -23.79 13.07 -3.25
N ILE A 40 -22.94 13.88 -2.61
CA ILE A 40 -23.09 15.33 -2.50
C ILE A 40 -22.19 15.97 -3.55
N LEU A 41 -22.79 16.65 -4.51
CA LEU A 41 -22.15 17.26 -5.66
C LEU A 41 -22.06 18.78 -5.47
N PHE A 42 -20.92 19.38 -5.79
CA PHE A 42 -20.73 20.83 -5.77
C PHE A 42 -20.42 21.37 -7.16
N PHE A 43 -21.25 22.29 -7.63
CA PHE A 43 -21.20 22.85 -8.98
C PHE A 43 -20.78 24.32 -9.00
N ASP A 44 -19.89 24.65 -9.93
CA ASP A 44 -19.56 26.01 -10.32
C ASP A 44 -20.08 26.24 -11.75
N GLY A 45 -21.29 26.80 -11.85
CA GLY A 45 -22.05 26.79 -13.11
C GLY A 45 -22.24 25.36 -13.61
N ASP A 46 -21.84 25.06 -14.85
CA ASP A 46 -21.96 23.71 -15.43
C ASP A 46 -20.77 22.80 -15.10
N ILE A 47 -19.85 23.21 -14.23
CA ILE A 47 -18.67 22.41 -13.87
C ILE A 47 -18.88 21.76 -12.51
N LEU A 48 -18.89 20.43 -12.47
CA LEU A 48 -18.78 19.68 -11.22
C LEU A 48 -17.36 19.78 -10.67
N ARG A 49 -17.22 20.42 -9.51
CA ARG A 49 -15.96 20.73 -8.84
C ARG A 49 -15.56 19.72 -7.77
N LYS A 50 -16.54 19.15 -7.07
CA LYS A 50 -16.28 18.24 -5.95
C LYS A 50 -17.43 17.25 -5.77
N VAL A 51 -17.08 16.06 -5.30
CA VAL A 51 -18.03 15.03 -4.88
C VAL A 51 -17.65 14.48 -3.52
N ILE A 52 -18.64 14.34 -2.65
CA ILE A 52 -18.54 13.61 -1.39
C ILE A 52 -19.44 12.38 -1.50
N TRP A 53 -18.85 11.19 -1.53
CA TRP A 53 -19.59 9.94 -1.42
C TRP A 53 -19.76 9.65 0.07
N ALA A 54 -20.94 9.95 0.61
CA ALA A 54 -21.26 9.74 2.01
C ALA A 54 -22.12 8.49 2.15
N HIS A 55 -21.67 7.52 2.94
CA HIS A 55 -22.44 6.33 3.24
C HIS A 55 -23.26 6.51 4.52
N ASP A 56 -24.42 5.86 4.60
CA ASP A 56 -25.28 5.89 5.79
C ASP A 56 -24.59 5.27 7.02
N SER A 57 -23.62 4.39 6.77
CA SER A 57 -22.75 3.84 7.81
C SER A 57 -21.85 4.88 8.47
N GLY A 58 -21.68 6.08 7.90
CA GLY A 58 -20.79 7.13 8.38
C GLY A 58 -19.44 7.21 7.67
N SER A 59 -19.04 6.20 6.89
CA SER A 59 -17.87 6.28 6.01
C SER A 59 -18.07 7.32 4.92
N PHE A 60 -16.97 7.95 4.47
CA PHE A 60 -17.04 8.85 3.34
C PHE A 60 -15.75 8.90 2.53
N HIS A 61 -15.89 9.37 1.31
CA HIS A 61 -14.78 9.72 0.43
C HIS A 61 -15.06 11.12 -0.14
N GLU A 62 -14.06 12.00 -0.18
CA GLU A 62 -14.19 13.35 -0.75
C GLU A 62 -13.12 13.56 -1.82
N SER A 63 -13.54 13.89 -3.05
CA SER A 63 -12.65 14.11 -4.20
C SER A 63 -12.98 15.36 -4.99
N ALA A 64 -11.95 15.98 -5.57
CA ALA A 64 -12.09 17.08 -6.52
C ALA A 64 -12.17 16.58 -7.98
N TYR A 65 -12.94 17.33 -8.77
CA TYR A 65 -13.28 17.06 -10.16
C TYR A 65 -13.25 18.34 -11.00
N ARG A 66 -13.09 18.17 -12.31
CA ARG A 66 -13.30 19.23 -13.31
C ARG A 66 -14.15 18.68 -14.44
N LEU A 67 -15.37 18.28 -14.11
CA LEU A 67 -16.27 17.63 -15.09
C LEU A 67 -17.28 18.65 -15.61
N LYS A 68 -17.19 18.95 -16.91
CA LYS A 68 -18.22 19.73 -17.58
C LYS A 68 -19.49 18.91 -17.69
N THR A 69 -20.61 19.53 -17.39
CA THR A 69 -21.94 18.96 -17.59
C THR A 69 -22.68 19.69 -18.69
N GLN A 70 -23.79 19.10 -19.14
CA GLN A 70 -24.68 19.63 -20.17
C GLN A 70 -26.12 19.20 -19.87
N ASP A 71 -27.06 19.65 -20.69
CA ASP A 71 -28.47 19.27 -20.61
C ASP A 71 -29.04 19.54 -19.21
N ASN A 72 -28.84 20.77 -18.72
CA ASN A 72 -29.21 21.20 -17.36
C ASN A 72 -28.65 20.27 -16.27
N ARG A 73 -27.37 19.91 -16.40
CA ARG A 73 -26.61 19.05 -15.48
C ARG A 73 -27.14 17.63 -15.33
N THR A 74 -27.92 17.13 -16.28
CA THR A 74 -28.36 15.73 -16.30
C THR A 74 -27.33 14.79 -16.93
N MET A 75 -26.38 15.34 -17.68
CA MET A 75 -25.36 14.59 -18.41
C MET A 75 -23.95 15.16 -18.15
N ILE A 76 -22.98 14.28 -17.97
CA ILE A 76 -21.54 14.56 -18.03
C ILE A 76 -21.16 14.69 -19.50
N ALA A 77 -20.57 15.82 -19.87
CA ALA A 77 -20.10 16.09 -21.21
C ALA A 77 -18.94 15.15 -21.58
N PRO A 78 -18.82 14.72 -22.85
CA PRO A 78 -17.74 13.84 -23.27
C PRO A 78 -16.38 14.56 -23.18
N ILE A 79 -15.37 13.85 -22.67
CA ILE A 79 -13.99 14.37 -22.56
C ILE A 79 -13.36 14.56 -23.94
N THR A 80 -13.73 13.73 -24.92
CA THR A 80 -13.19 13.76 -26.29
C THR A 80 -14.29 14.03 -27.30
N LYS A 81 -13.91 14.55 -28.48
CA LYS A 81 -14.84 14.83 -29.58
C LYS A 81 -15.62 13.60 -30.08
N ARG A 82 -15.09 12.38 -29.87
CA ARG A 82 -15.74 11.10 -30.23
C ARG A 82 -16.49 10.46 -29.07
N GLY A 83 -16.37 10.99 -27.87
CA GLY A 83 -17.04 10.48 -26.68
C GLY A 83 -18.53 10.74 -26.74
N LYS A 84 -19.32 9.85 -26.12
CA LYS A 84 -20.75 10.07 -25.90
C LYS A 84 -20.96 10.70 -24.52
N PRO A 85 -21.89 11.66 -24.38
CA PRO A 85 -22.34 12.12 -23.07
C PRO A 85 -22.80 10.94 -22.21
N LYS A 86 -22.58 11.02 -20.90
CA LYS A 86 -23.01 10.00 -19.93
C LYS A 86 -23.97 10.61 -18.94
N ARG A 87 -24.97 9.86 -18.48
CA ARG A 87 -25.87 10.34 -17.41
C ARG A 87 -25.05 10.72 -16.17
N LEU A 88 -25.36 11.86 -15.57
CA LEU A 88 -24.79 12.25 -14.29
C LEU A 88 -25.35 11.34 -13.19
N ASN A 89 -24.53 10.42 -12.71
CA ASN A 89 -24.80 9.54 -11.57
C ASN A 89 -23.48 9.06 -10.95
N GLY A 90 -23.53 8.52 -9.72
CA GLY A 90 -22.35 8.06 -8.99
C GLY A 90 -21.44 7.12 -9.80
N VAL A 91 -22.01 6.10 -10.45
CA VAL A 91 -21.26 5.13 -11.28
C VAL A 91 -20.46 5.80 -12.39
N ASN A 92 -21.06 6.75 -13.10
CA ASN A 92 -20.39 7.44 -14.20
C ASN A 92 -19.35 8.45 -13.71
N ILE A 93 -19.58 9.09 -12.56
CA ILE A 93 -18.61 9.99 -11.92
C ILE A 93 -17.38 9.21 -11.46
N GLN A 94 -17.54 8.05 -10.82
CA GLN A 94 -16.43 7.18 -10.38
C GLN A 94 -15.53 6.72 -11.54
N ARG A 95 -16.05 6.67 -12.77
CA ARG A 95 -15.29 6.34 -13.98
C ARG A 95 -14.57 7.54 -14.60
N CYS A 96 -14.83 8.75 -14.10
CA CYS A 96 -14.13 9.95 -14.51
C CYS A 96 -12.87 10.13 -13.66
N THR A 97 -11.88 10.86 -14.18
CA THR A 97 -10.61 11.07 -13.49
C THR A 97 -10.73 12.18 -12.44
N PRO A 98 -10.66 11.89 -11.12
CA PRO A 98 -10.51 12.91 -10.10
C PRO A 98 -9.10 13.51 -10.13
N HIS A 99 -8.88 14.62 -9.43
CA HIS A 99 -7.56 15.25 -9.32
C HIS A 99 -7.30 15.78 -7.91
N GLY A 100 -6.04 16.14 -7.65
CA GLY A 100 -5.63 16.76 -6.39
C GLY A 100 -5.77 15.82 -5.19
N VAL A 101 -5.82 16.43 -4.01
CA VAL A 101 -5.97 15.72 -2.74
C VAL A 101 -7.38 15.17 -2.60
N TYR A 102 -7.47 13.97 -2.05
CA TYR A 102 -8.68 13.35 -1.59
C TYR A 102 -8.51 12.88 -0.15
N VAL A 103 -9.65 12.75 0.54
CA VAL A 103 -9.72 12.18 1.88
C VAL A 103 -10.70 11.02 1.86
N GLU A 104 -10.32 9.93 2.51
CA GLU A 104 -11.18 8.76 2.73
C GLU A 104 -11.23 8.44 4.21
N PHE A 105 -12.42 8.20 4.74
CA PHE A 105 -12.64 7.62 6.04
C PHE A 105 -13.44 6.32 5.91
N SER A 106 -12.82 5.21 6.33
CA SER A 106 -13.37 3.85 6.19
C SER A 106 -14.12 3.33 7.43
N GLY A 107 -14.15 4.13 8.50
CA GLY A 107 -14.96 3.88 9.69
C GLY A 107 -16.41 4.32 9.50
N GLY A 108 -17.16 4.41 10.58
CA GLY A 108 -18.58 4.69 10.57
C GLY A 108 -19.14 4.85 11.97
N THR A 109 -20.45 4.95 12.11
CA THR A 109 -21.14 5.05 13.40
C THR A 109 -20.87 3.80 14.25
N ASP A 110 -21.11 2.63 13.67
CA ASP A 110 -20.96 1.32 14.34
C ASP A 110 -19.69 0.56 13.94
N LYS A 111 -18.90 1.12 13.01
CA LYS A 111 -17.68 0.51 12.46
C LYS A 111 -16.48 1.39 12.77
N ARG A 112 -15.41 0.78 13.27
CA ARG A 112 -14.12 1.46 13.40
C ARG A 112 -13.29 1.28 12.13
N GLY A 113 -12.64 2.35 11.68
CA GLY A 113 -11.75 2.33 10.51
C GLY A 113 -10.68 3.42 10.59
N GLY A 114 -10.01 3.67 9.48
CA GLY A 114 -8.94 4.66 9.37
C GLY A 114 -9.26 5.81 8.44
N ILE A 115 -8.50 6.90 8.57
CA ILE A 115 -8.49 8.05 7.65
C ILE A 115 -7.24 8.02 6.77
N CYS A 116 -7.40 8.33 5.49
CA CYS A 116 -6.33 8.45 4.51
C CYS A 116 -6.41 9.81 3.81
N ILE A 117 -5.27 10.48 3.68
CA ILE A 117 -5.08 11.72 2.92
C ILE A 117 -4.08 11.41 1.82
N ALA A 118 -4.49 11.50 0.56
CA ALA A 118 -3.67 11.14 -0.58
C ALA A 118 -4.01 11.99 -1.80
N ASN A 119 -3.22 11.91 -2.86
CA ASN A 119 -3.34 12.81 -4.00
C ASN A 119 -3.35 12.04 -5.33
N TYR A 120 -4.46 12.15 -6.07
CA TYR A 120 -4.65 11.50 -7.38
C TYR A 120 -3.65 11.98 -8.43
N THR A 121 -3.26 13.25 -8.36
CA THR A 121 -2.32 13.86 -9.30
C THR A 121 -0.93 13.29 -9.09
N THR A 122 -0.40 13.30 -7.87
CA THR A 122 0.95 12.79 -7.59
C THR A 122 1.02 11.28 -7.49
N GLN A 123 -0.11 10.60 -7.20
CA GLN A 123 -0.17 9.17 -6.85
C GLN A 123 0.60 8.85 -5.57
N GLN A 124 0.51 9.74 -4.58
CA GLN A 124 1.20 9.62 -3.29
C GLN A 124 0.21 9.75 -2.13
N THR A 125 0.53 9.10 -1.00
CA THR A 125 -0.13 9.27 0.28
C THR A 125 0.61 10.30 1.13
N TYR A 126 -0.12 11.28 1.68
CA TYR A 126 0.42 12.21 2.68
C TYR A 126 0.32 11.63 4.09
N TYR A 127 -0.82 11.02 4.41
CA TYR A 127 -1.07 10.44 5.72
C TYR A 127 -2.03 9.25 5.63
N SER A 128 -1.77 8.22 6.43
CA SER A 128 -2.69 7.11 6.67
C SER A 128 -2.66 6.78 8.14
N SER A 129 -3.80 6.88 8.83
CA SER A 129 -3.88 6.59 10.26
C SER A 129 -3.50 5.14 10.56
N SER A 130 -3.88 4.20 9.68
CA SER A 130 -3.51 2.78 9.79
C SER A 130 -2.00 2.56 9.69
N PHE A 131 -1.32 3.32 8.84
CA PHE A 131 0.14 3.23 8.66
C PHE A 131 0.91 3.95 9.78
N ALA A 132 0.35 5.05 10.28
CA ALA A 132 0.82 5.78 11.45
C ALA A 132 0.65 5.01 12.77
N GLY A 133 -0.07 3.87 12.76
CA GLY A 133 -0.31 3.07 13.96
C GLY A 133 -1.42 3.60 14.86
N GLU A 134 -2.26 4.49 14.35
CA GLU A 134 -3.40 5.02 15.09
C GLU A 134 -4.50 3.95 15.26
N PRO A 135 -5.14 3.87 16.44
CA PRO A 135 -6.29 3.00 16.64
C PRO A 135 -7.42 3.31 15.65
N TYR A 136 -8.10 2.27 15.19
CA TYR A 136 -9.30 2.46 14.38
C TYR A 136 -10.38 3.23 15.14
N MET A 137 -11.01 4.18 14.45
CA MET A 137 -11.94 5.15 15.00
C MET A 137 -13.31 5.08 14.31
N ASN A 138 -14.35 5.40 15.07
CA ASN A 138 -15.71 5.65 14.56
C ASN A 138 -15.86 7.14 14.20
N THR A 139 -17.08 7.60 13.88
CA THR A 139 -17.35 9.00 13.55
C THR A 139 -16.96 9.98 14.64
N ASP A 140 -17.24 9.67 15.91
CA ASP A 140 -16.89 10.55 17.04
C ASP A 140 -15.38 10.62 17.23
N GLY A 141 -14.70 9.47 17.12
CA GLY A 141 -13.25 9.40 17.16
C GLY A 141 -12.61 10.15 15.99
N LEU A 142 -13.25 10.18 14.81
CA LEU A 142 -12.78 11.00 13.70
C LEU A 142 -12.90 12.50 13.99
N GLN A 143 -13.98 12.96 14.61
CA GLN A 143 -14.10 14.37 14.98
C GLN A 143 -13.00 14.78 15.97
N ALA A 144 -12.77 13.97 17.00
CA ALA A 144 -11.68 14.20 17.96
C ALA A 144 -10.30 14.15 17.28
N PHE A 145 -10.10 13.25 16.31
CA PHE A 145 -8.88 13.20 15.51
C PHE A 145 -8.67 14.48 14.70
N LEU A 146 -9.72 15.00 14.05
CA LEU A 146 -9.64 16.23 13.24
C LEU A 146 -9.35 17.46 14.11
N ASP A 147 -10.00 17.57 15.27
CA ASP A 147 -9.76 18.68 16.21
C ASP A 147 -8.31 18.67 16.69
N LYS A 148 -7.79 17.50 17.06
CA LYS A 148 -6.38 17.32 17.42
C LYS A 148 -5.45 17.60 16.24
N TRP A 149 -5.76 17.09 15.05
CA TRP A 149 -4.96 17.33 13.84
C TRP A 149 -4.79 18.81 13.55
N ILE A 150 -5.86 19.60 13.68
CA ILE A 150 -5.82 21.05 13.52
C ILE A 150 -4.97 21.69 14.63
N ALA A 151 -5.23 21.35 15.89
CA ALA A 151 -4.50 21.90 17.03
C ALA A 151 -2.98 21.63 16.97
N ASP A 152 -2.58 20.45 16.50
CA ASP A 152 -1.18 20.03 16.38
C ASP A 152 -0.51 20.54 15.09
N THR A 153 -1.25 21.25 14.22
CA THR A 153 -0.69 21.78 12.96
C THR A 153 0.00 23.11 13.15
N SER A 154 1.33 23.10 12.99
CA SER A 154 2.13 24.32 12.94
C SER A 154 2.03 25.05 11.58
N THR A 155 2.58 26.26 11.50
CA THR A 155 2.69 26.97 10.22
C THR A 155 3.53 26.21 9.19
N ALA A 156 4.61 25.54 9.62
CA ALA A 156 5.49 24.77 8.74
C ALA A 156 4.75 23.56 8.15
N ASP A 157 3.92 22.92 8.97
CA ASP A 157 3.07 21.84 8.52
C ASP A 157 2.03 22.26 7.50
N LEU A 158 1.35 23.39 7.76
CA LEU A 158 0.34 23.89 6.85
C LEU A 158 0.99 24.21 5.49
N ALA A 159 2.19 24.79 5.50
CA ALA A 159 2.97 25.00 4.27
C ALA A 159 3.30 23.66 3.56
N GLU A 160 3.66 22.62 4.30
CA GLU A 160 3.91 21.28 3.76
C GLU A 160 2.64 20.65 3.14
N ILE A 161 1.49 20.77 3.81
CA ILE A 161 0.18 20.30 3.32
C ILE A 161 -0.17 21.00 2.00
N GLN A 162 0.01 22.32 1.94
CA GLN A 162 -0.25 23.09 0.72
C GLN A 162 0.74 22.74 -0.40
N ALA A 163 2.01 22.51 -0.07
CA ALA A 163 3.01 22.05 -1.03
C ALA A 163 2.66 20.66 -1.59
N PHE A 164 2.20 19.73 -0.73
CA PHE A 164 1.71 18.41 -1.14
C PHE A 164 0.48 18.51 -2.04
N ALA A 165 -0.47 19.39 -1.70
CA ALA A 165 -1.68 19.60 -2.49
C ALA A 165 -1.39 20.16 -3.89
N GLY A 166 -0.44 21.11 -3.98
CA GLY A 166 0.00 21.73 -5.23
C GLY A 166 1.06 20.94 -6.02
N ALA A 167 1.53 19.81 -5.49
CA ALA A 167 2.62 19.05 -6.09
C ALA A 167 2.23 18.43 -7.46
N LYS A 168 3.23 18.31 -8.33
CA LYS A 168 3.10 17.68 -9.64
C LYS A 168 3.61 16.25 -9.59
N ARG A 169 3.03 15.38 -10.43
CA ARG A 169 3.50 14.00 -10.59
C ARG A 169 4.97 13.98 -11.00
N ARG A 170 5.75 13.14 -10.31
CA ARG A 170 7.15 12.87 -10.64
C ARG A 170 7.29 11.41 -11.05
N ARG A 171 8.39 11.10 -11.74
CA ARG A 171 8.81 9.73 -12.06
C ARG A 171 10.24 9.57 -11.60
N CYS A 172 10.45 8.69 -10.62
CA CYS A 172 11.76 8.45 -10.04
C CYS A 172 12.34 7.13 -10.54
N LYS A 173 13.66 7.06 -10.57
CA LYS A 173 14.40 5.83 -10.82
C LYS A 173 14.75 5.20 -9.48
N TYR A 174 14.88 3.89 -9.48
CA TYR A 174 15.32 3.07 -8.36
C TYR A 174 16.13 1.89 -8.90
N ARG A 175 16.89 1.23 -8.03
CA ARG A 175 17.63 -0.01 -8.32
C ARG A 175 17.85 -0.83 -7.05
N GLU A 176 18.28 -2.08 -7.23
CA GLU A 176 18.71 -2.93 -6.11
C GLU A 176 19.82 -2.28 -5.29
N GLY A 177 19.74 -2.46 -3.97
CA GLY A 177 20.68 -1.88 -3.01
C GLY A 177 20.37 -0.43 -2.62
N ASP A 178 19.40 0.22 -3.27
CA ASP A 178 18.96 1.56 -2.88
C ASP A 178 18.35 1.53 -1.47
N PHE A 179 18.77 2.51 -0.66
CA PHE A 179 18.17 2.84 0.62
C PHE A 179 17.10 3.88 0.39
N PHE A 180 15.98 3.73 1.08
CA PHE A 180 14.86 4.65 0.95
C PHE A 180 14.34 5.11 2.30
N ARG A 181 13.80 6.32 2.30
CA ARG A 181 13.11 6.96 3.42
C ARG A 181 11.62 7.05 3.09
N PHE A 182 10.78 6.84 4.10
CA PHE A 182 9.34 7.05 4.02
C PHE A 182 8.84 7.63 5.36
N ARG A 183 7.59 8.07 5.40
CA ARG A 183 6.97 8.64 6.61
C ARG A 183 5.93 7.70 7.19
N TYR A 184 6.02 7.42 8.48
CA TYR A 184 4.95 6.75 9.23
C TYR A 184 3.82 7.73 9.52
N ASP A 185 4.19 8.92 9.96
CA ASP A 185 3.30 10.04 10.27
C ASP A 185 3.98 11.37 9.89
N ARG A 186 3.44 12.51 10.34
CA ARG A 186 3.95 13.85 9.99
C ARG A 186 5.31 14.19 10.58
N ARG A 187 5.80 13.40 11.53
CA ARG A 187 7.03 13.67 12.30
C ARG A 187 8.03 12.56 12.14
N HIS A 188 7.56 11.32 12.07
CA HIS A 188 8.40 10.15 12.13
C HIS A 188 8.65 9.53 10.76
N TYR A 189 9.92 9.25 10.53
CA TYR A 189 10.44 8.57 9.36
C TYR A 189 10.75 7.11 9.68
N GLY A 190 10.53 6.26 8.68
CA GLY A 190 11.09 4.93 8.59
C GLY A 190 12.05 4.84 7.41
N TYR A 191 12.87 3.79 7.42
CA TYR A 191 13.88 3.55 6.40
C TYR A 191 13.84 2.10 5.95
N GLY A 192 14.23 1.85 4.71
CA GLY A 192 14.30 0.51 4.17
C GLY A 192 15.30 0.38 3.04
N ARG A 193 15.34 -0.81 2.44
CA ARG A 193 16.25 -1.14 1.35
C ARG A 193 15.57 -1.97 0.28
N ILE A 194 15.86 -1.67 -0.99
CA ILE A 194 15.41 -2.47 -2.14
C ILE A 194 16.34 -3.68 -2.31
N LEU A 195 15.79 -4.88 -2.22
CA LEU A 195 16.53 -6.15 -2.24
C LEU A 195 16.47 -6.89 -3.58
N LEU A 196 15.41 -6.68 -4.37
CA LEU A 196 15.23 -7.29 -5.69
C LEU A 196 14.29 -6.44 -6.54
N ASP A 197 14.70 -6.11 -7.76
CA ASP A 197 13.78 -5.69 -8.82
C ASP A 197 13.40 -6.92 -9.64
N VAL A 198 12.25 -7.51 -9.34
CA VAL A 198 11.79 -8.77 -9.97
C VAL A 198 11.66 -8.60 -11.48
N ARG A 199 11.19 -7.44 -11.93
CA ARG A 199 11.01 -7.18 -13.36
C ARG A 199 12.33 -7.05 -14.08
N GLN A 200 13.30 -6.36 -13.47
CA GLN A 200 14.63 -6.24 -14.04
C GLN A 200 15.34 -7.59 -14.07
N PHE A 201 15.26 -8.36 -12.98
CA PHE A 201 15.80 -9.73 -12.93
C PHE A 201 15.26 -10.64 -14.04
N ILE A 202 13.94 -10.64 -14.27
CA ILE A 202 13.33 -11.42 -15.37
C ILE A 202 13.82 -10.94 -16.74
N LYS A 203 13.93 -9.63 -16.96
CA LYS A 203 14.45 -9.08 -18.23
C LYS A 203 15.90 -9.48 -18.50
N ASP A 204 16.69 -9.64 -17.45
CA ASP A 204 18.08 -10.04 -17.53
C ASP A 204 18.24 -11.57 -17.70
N GLY A 205 17.14 -12.30 -17.94
CA GLY A 205 17.12 -13.74 -18.18
C GLY A 205 16.95 -14.58 -16.92
N GLY A 206 16.71 -13.95 -15.77
CA GLY A 206 16.43 -14.63 -14.51
C GLY A 206 15.13 -15.44 -14.57
N ALA A 207 15.19 -16.69 -14.12
CA ALA A 207 14.00 -17.50 -13.92
C ALA A 207 13.33 -17.11 -12.59
N PHE A 208 12.03 -16.82 -12.62
CA PHE A 208 11.25 -16.47 -11.44
C PHE A 208 9.87 -17.11 -11.57
N TRP A 209 9.25 -17.43 -10.44
CA TRP A 209 7.86 -17.84 -10.45
C TRP A 209 6.98 -16.62 -10.70
N ASP A 210 6.62 -16.37 -11.97
CA ASP A 210 5.82 -15.24 -12.45
C ASP A 210 4.36 -15.29 -11.96
N ILE A 211 4.22 -15.24 -10.64
CA ILE A 211 2.98 -15.35 -9.88
C ILE A 211 2.57 -13.98 -9.32
N LEU A 212 3.50 -13.05 -9.20
CA LEU A 212 3.27 -11.73 -8.62
C LEU A 212 2.54 -10.83 -9.62
N MET A 213 1.46 -10.19 -9.17
CA MET A 213 0.69 -9.30 -10.04
C MET A 213 1.32 -7.90 -10.14
N GLY A 214 1.75 -7.50 -11.34
CA GLY A 214 2.23 -6.13 -11.61
C GLY A 214 3.75 -6.01 -11.63
N LYS A 215 4.30 -4.86 -11.23
CA LYS A 215 5.75 -4.62 -11.17
C LYS A 215 6.23 -4.71 -9.72
N ALA A 216 6.80 -5.85 -9.36
CA ALA A 216 7.18 -6.14 -7.99
C ALA A 216 8.61 -5.69 -7.66
N LEU A 217 8.75 -5.13 -6.46
CA LEU A 217 10.01 -4.96 -5.75
C LEU A 217 9.97 -5.80 -4.48
N CYS A 218 11.09 -6.44 -4.13
CA CYS A 218 11.30 -6.95 -2.77
C CYS A 218 12.00 -5.86 -1.95
N VAL A 219 11.45 -5.51 -0.80
CA VAL A 219 12.00 -4.47 0.09
C VAL A 219 12.04 -4.96 1.52
N SER A 220 13.00 -4.47 2.31
CA SER A 220 13.00 -4.60 3.78
C SER A 220 12.87 -3.24 4.44
N VAL A 221 12.39 -3.23 5.69
CA VAL A 221 12.24 -2.03 6.52
C VAL A 221 13.05 -2.21 7.80
N TYR A 222 13.85 -1.22 8.14
CA TYR A 222 14.71 -1.23 9.33
C TYR A 222 13.90 -1.02 10.62
N HIS A 223 14.42 -1.54 11.73
CA HIS A 223 13.89 -1.33 13.08
C HIS A 223 14.25 0.08 13.57
N ILE A 224 13.65 1.09 12.95
CA ILE A 224 13.86 2.50 13.28
C ILE A 224 12.59 3.31 13.07
N ILE A 225 12.33 4.19 14.02
CA ILE A 225 11.34 5.26 13.95
C ILE A 225 12.05 6.49 14.51
N THR A 226 12.13 7.57 13.73
CA THR A 226 12.91 8.74 14.13
C THR A 226 12.34 10.02 13.54
N GLU A 227 12.52 11.13 14.25
CA GLU A 227 12.25 12.47 13.72
C GLU A 227 13.40 12.99 12.84
N ASN A 228 14.57 12.34 12.85
CA ASN A 228 15.70 12.71 12.00
C ASN A 228 15.46 12.22 10.56
N PRO A 229 15.27 13.13 9.57
CA PRO A 229 15.11 12.72 8.18
C PRO A 229 16.44 12.29 7.54
N ASN A 230 17.60 12.55 8.14
CA ASN A 230 18.90 12.38 7.52
C ASN A 230 19.76 11.34 8.26
N VAL A 231 19.25 10.12 8.44
CA VAL A 231 20.04 8.99 8.96
C VAL A 231 20.99 8.49 7.88
N SER A 232 22.26 8.25 8.24
CA SER A 232 23.28 7.80 7.28
C SER A 232 23.10 6.32 6.88
N ILE A 233 23.63 5.93 5.73
CA ILE A 233 23.56 4.54 5.27
C ILE A 233 24.36 3.63 6.18
N GLU A 234 25.49 4.12 6.67
CA GLU A 234 26.38 3.43 7.60
C GLU A 234 25.64 3.07 8.90
N GLU A 235 24.84 3.98 9.43
CA GLU A 235 23.98 3.71 10.59
C GLU A 235 22.88 2.69 10.26
N LEU A 236 22.20 2.85 9.11
CA LEU A 236 21.13 1.95 8.70
C LEU A 236 21.60 0.49 8.53
N GLN A 237 22.82 0.29 8.03
CA GLN A 237 23.40 -1.04 7.83
C GLN A 237 23.66 -1.80 9.14
N LEU A 238 23.73 -1.10 10.28
CA LEU A 238 23.90 -1.71 11.60
C LEU A 238 22.57 -2.15 12.23
N LEU A 239 21.44 -1.75 11.65
CA LEU A 239 20.12 -2.03 12.20
C LEU A 239 19.59 -3.39 11.77
N LYS A 240 18.80 -4.00 12.66
CA LYS A 240 17.91 -5.11 12.28
C LYS A 240 16.83 -4.61 11.32
N SER A 241 16.27 -5.52 10.54
CA SER A 241 15.11 -5.25 9.68
C SER A 241 13.97 -6.21 9.96
N CYS A 242 12.76 -5.74 9.73
CA CYS A 242 11.60 -6.60 9.55
C CYS A 242 11.83 -7.54 8.35
N PRO A 243 11.17 -8.71 8.34
CA PRO A 243 11.18 -9.60 7.19
C PRO A 243 10.74 -8.84 5.93
N SER A 244 11.42 -9.08 4.82
CA SER A 244 11.18 -8.39 3.56
C SER A 244 9.82 -8.74 2.95
N GLU A 245 9.25 -7.84 2.16
CA GLU A 245 7.96 -8.05 1.49
C GLU A 245 8.07 -7.73 -0.01
N TYR A 246 7.23 -8.39 -0.81
CA TYR A 246 6.98 -7.94 -2.17
C TYR A 246 5.90 -6.86 -2.18
N MET A 247 6.16 -5.76 -2.87
CA MET A 247 5.20 -4.68 -3.10
C MET A 247 5.30 -4.14 -4.53
N MET A 248 4.29 -3.41 -4.99
CA MET A 248 4.36 -2.73 -6.28
C MET A 248 5.38 -1.59 -6.27
N ASP A 249 6.00 -1.30 -7.41
CA ASP A 249 6.98 -0.21 -7.58
C ASP A 249 6.41 1.20 -7.41
N ASN A 250 5.08 1.36 -7.34
CA ASN A 250 4.39 2.65 -7.38
C ASN A 250 4.94 3.70 -6.40
N ARG A 251 5.21 3.34 -5.15
CA ARG A 251 5.69 4.29 -4.11
C ARG A 251 7.06 4.85 -4.45
N PHE A 252 7.92 4.04 -5.08
CA PHE A 252 9.23 4.49 -5.58
C PHE A 252 9.08 5.23 -6.90
N TYR A 253 8.33 4.65 -7.85
CA TYR A 253 8.17 5.22 -9.18
C TYR A 253 7.55 6.62 -9.14
N TYR A 254 6.61 6.88 -8.24
CA TYR A 254 6.02 8.21 -8.04
C TYR A 254 6.74 9.07 -7.01
N GLY A 255 7.81 8.57 -6.39
CA GLY A 255 8.68 9.34 -5.48
C GLY A 255 8.06 9.63 -4.11
N GLU A 256 7.16 8.78 -3.64
CA GLU A 256 6.70 8.82 -2.25
C GLU A 256 7.77 8.26 -1.30
N TYR A 257 8.41 7.15 -1.70
CA TYR A 257 9.55 6.59 -0.99
C TYR A 257 10.82 7.15 -1.63
N GLU A 258 11.51 8.01 -0.89
CA GLU A 258 12.62 8.79 -1.39
C GLU A 258 13.91 7.98 -1.31
N ILE A 259 14.61 7.82 -2.43
CA ILE A 259 15.93 7.20 -2.44
C ILE A 259 16.94 8.15 -1.80
N ILE A 260 17.62 7.69 -0.74
CA ILE A 260 18.59 8.48 0.03
C ILE A 260 20.05 8.08 -0.24
N GLY A 261 20.26 6.97 -0.95
CA GLY A 261 21.55 6.54 -1.45
C GLY A 261 21.55 5.04 -1.76
N ASN A 262 22.71 4.45 -1.98
CA ASN A 262 22.85 3.09 -2.46
C ASN A 262 24.10 2.43 -1.89
N ALA A 263 23.99 1.15 -1.55
CA ALA A 263 25.14 0.29 -1.29
C ALA A 263 24.90 -1.08 -1.95
N PRO A 264 25.96 -1.82 -2.34
CA PRO A 264 25.82 -3.15 -2.92
C PRO A 264 25.17 -4.11 -1.92
N LEU A 265 24.27 -4.96 -2.41
CA LEU A 265 23.73 -6.07 -1.61
C LEU A 265 24.85 -7.09 -1.33
N PRO A 266 24.76 -7.87 -0.23
CA PRO A 266 25.70 -8.96 0.04
C PRO A 266 25.83 -9.90 -1.16
N GLU A 267 27.07 -10.28 -1.51
CA GLU A 267 27.34 -11.26 -2.58
C GLU A 267 26.75 -12.63 -2.25
N ASN A 268 26.78 -13.02 -0.97
CA ASN A 268 26.10 -14.21 -0.51
C ASN A 268 24.59 -13.96 -0.44
N HIS A 269 23.86 -14.44 -1.44
CA HIS A 269 22.40 -14.30 -1.53
C HIS A 269 21.65 -14.96 -0.36
N GLU A 270 22.25 -15.93 0.35
CA GLU A 270 21.63 -16.53 1.52
C GLU A 270 21.51 -15.55 2.69
N MET A 271 22.37 -14.52 2.74
CA MET A 271 22.34 -13.44 3.72
C MET A 271 21.25 -12.40 3.41
N ILE A 272 20.64 -12.47 2.23
CA ILE A 272 19.54 -11.58 1.87
C ILE A 272 18.23 -12.27 2.23
N ASP A 273 17.41 -11.54 2.97
CA ASP A 273 16.09 -12.00 3.32
C ASP A 273 15.12 -11.81 2.15
N TYR A 274 14.60 -12.92 1.62
CA TYR A 274 13.64 -12.95 0.51
C TYR A 274 12.43 -13.80 0.88
N PRO A 275 11.20 -13.37 0.55
CA PRO A 275 10.02 -14.20 0.72
C PRO A 275 10.17 -15.52 -0.03
N ILE A 276 9.74 -16.60 0.62
CA ILE A 276 9.81 -17.96 0.06
C ILE A 276 8.43 -18.34 -0.46
N MET A 277 8.35 -18.60 -1.76
CA MET A 277 7.14 -19.08 -2.43
C MET A 277 7.30 -20.55 -2.79
N TYR A 278 6.33 -21.37 -2.42
CA TYR A 278 6.33 -22.80 -2.71
C TYR A 278 4.92 -23.33 -3.00
N GLY A 279 4.80 -24.14 -4.05
CA GLY A 279 3.57 -24.85 -4.35
C GLY A 279 3.47 -25.32 -5.80
N ARG A 280 2.28 -25.79 -6.19
CA ARG A 280 2.02 -26.23 -7.58
C ARG A 280 2.03 -25.04 -8.53
N SER A 281 2.57 -25.23 -9.74
CA SER A 281 2.46 -24.25 -10.82
C SER A 281 1.03 -23.74 -11.02
N ILE A 282 0.91 -22.47 -11.40
CA ILE A 282 -0.37 -21.83 -11.73
C ILE A 282 -0.60 -21.74 -13.26
N ASP A 283 0.40 -22.07 -14.08
CA ASP A 283 0.23 -22.05 -15.54
C ASP A 283 -0.74 -23.17 -15.92
N GLY A 284 -1.82 -22.79 -16.62
CA GLY A 284 -2.83 -23.72 -17.11
C GLY A 284 -2.27 -24.80 -18.03
N ARG A 285 -1.15 -24.52 -18.70
CA ARG A 285 -0.47 -25.38 -19.68
C ARG A 285 0.62 -26.26 -19.07
N ASP A 286 1.06 -25.94 -17.86
CA ASP A 286 2.17 -26.61 -17.19
C ASP A 286 1.87 -26.77 -15.69
N LYS A 287 0.87 -27.61 -15.40
CA LYS A 287 0.37 -27.83 -14.04
C LYS A 287 1.13 -28.92 -13.30
N ASP A 288 1.94 -29.73 -13.97
CA ASP A 288 2.47 -30.97 -13.42
C ASP A 288 3.85 -30.80 -12.79
N LYS A 289 4.07 -29.62 -12.21
CA LYS A 289 5.28 -29.26 -11.49
C LYS A 289 5.00 -28.55 -10.18
N ILE A 290 5.92 -28.73 -9.25
CA ILE A 290 6.03 -28.00 -7.98
C ILE A 290 7.13 -26.96 -8.17
N CYS A 291 6.82 -25.71 -7.86
CA CYS A 291 7.71 -24.57 -8.00
C CYS A 291 8.18 -24.09 -6.63
N TYR A 292 9.42 -23.62 -6.58
CA TYR A 292 10.04 -22.93 -5.45
C TYR A 292 10.69 -21.64 -5.96
N CYS A 293 10.53 -20.57 -5.19
CA CYS A 293 11.20 -19.31 -5.46
C CYS A 293 11.64 -18.65 -4.15
N ARG A 294 12.90 -18.22 -4.08
CA ARG A 294 13.44 -17.37 -3.01
C ARG A 294 14.41 -16.37 -3.64
N GLY A 295 13.97 -15.12 -3.81
CA GLY A 295 14.74 -14.09 -4.50
C GLY A 295 15.10 -14.52 -5.93
N LYS A 296 16.39 -14.58 -6.23
CA LYS A 296 16.93 -14.99 -7.55
C LYS A 296 17.07 -16.51 -7.72
N GLU A 297 16.77 -17.30 -6.69
CA GLU A 297 16.77 -18.76 -6.77
C GLU A 297 15.38 -19.28 -7.16
N TYR A 298 15.31 -19.95 -8.30
CA TYR A 298 14.12 -20.63 -8.80
C TYR A 298 14.42 -22.11 -9.04
N ARG A 299 13.53 -22.98 -8.56
CA ARG A 299 13.60 -24.42 -8.80
C ARG A 299 12.23 -24.97 -9.11
N GLU A 300 12.19 -25.99 -9.95
CA GLU A 300 10.98 -26.76 -10.23
C GLU A 300 11.29 -28.26 -10.24
N ILE A 301 10.33 -29.05 -9.77
CA ILE A 301 10.38 -30.52 -9.79
C ILE A 301 9.05 -31.07 -10.31
N PRO A 302 9.02 -32.28 -10.90
CA PRO A 302 7.78 -32.90 -11.32
C PRO A 302 6.82 -33.10 -10.14
N LEU A 303 5.53 -32.90 -10.36
CA LEU A 303 4.51 -33.27 -9.38
C LEU A 303 4.43 -34.80 -9.22
N ALA A 304 4.66 -35.54 -10.29
CA ALA A 304 4.75 -37.00 -10.24
C ALA A 304 5.94 -37.45 -9.39
N GLY A 305 5.68 -38.32 -8.41
CA GLY A 305 6.69 -38.85 -7.50
C GLY A 305 7.09 -37.91 -6.34
N ASN A 306 6.57 -36.68 -6.30
CA ASN A 306 6.81 -35.72 -5.22
C ASN A 306 5.53 -35.39 -4.47
N THR A 307 5.66 -34.89 -3.24
CA THR A 307 4.50 -34.56 -2.39
C THR A 307 4.35 -33.05 -2.25
N LEU A 308 3.15 -32.55 -2.57
CA LEU A 308 2.78 -31.17 -2.32
C LEU A 308 2.29 -31.03 -0.88
N LEU A 309 2.76 -30.00 -0.18
CA LEU A 309 2.22 -29.68 1.14
C LEU A 309 0.72 -29.36 1.04
N LYS A 310 -0.06 -29.84 2.02
CA LYS A 310 -1.51 -29.54 2.08
C LYS A 310 -1.77 -28.04 2.15
N LYS A 311 -0.92 -27.32 2.88
CA LYS A 311 -0.94 -25.86 2.94
C LYS A 311 -0.21 -25.28 1.73
N ASN A 312 -0.81 -24.26 1.14
CA ASN A 312 -0.29 -23.61 -0.04
C ASN A 312 0.55 -22.39 0.34
N PHE A 313 1.84 -22.35 -0.01
CA PHE A 313 2.75 -21.25 0.30
C PHE A 313 2.99 -20.35 -0.92
N ARG A 314 1.92 -20.17 -1.72
CA ARG A 314 1.89 -19.30 -2.90
C ARG A 314 1.26 -17.98 -2.51
N TYR A 315 2.07 -16.93 -2.42
CA TYR A 315 1.58 -15.57 -2.25
C TYR A 315 1.75 -14.79 -3.56
N SER A 316 0.65 -14.57 -4.27
CA SER A 316 0.61 -13.92 -5.59
C SER A 316 0.13 -12.47 -5.57
N GLY A 317 -0.61 -12.09 -4.52
CA GLY A 317 -1.00 -10.71 -4.29
C GLY A 317 0.21 -9.90 -3.88
N ILE A 318 0.34 -8.69 -4.41
CA ILE A 318 1.27 -7.70 -3.86
C ILE A 318 0.49 -6.41 -3.64
N SER A 319 0.78 -5.73 -2.54
CA SER A 319 0.12 -4.48 -2.18
C SER A 319 0.83 -3.28 -2.80
N PHE A 320 0.14 -2.14 -2.85
CA PHE A 320 0.75 -0.86 -3.26
C PHE A 320 1.81 -0.34 -2.27
N SER A 321 1.83 -0.86 -1.04
CA SER A 321 2.83 -0.60 0.01
C SER A 321 3.10 -1.90 0.79
N PHE A 322 4.20 -1.94 1.56
CA PHE A 322 4.41 -2.99 2.58
C PHE A 322 3.44 -2.84 3.76
N HIS A 323 3.30 -3.89 4.57
CA HIS A 323 2.34 -3.95 5.70
C HIS A 323 2.97 -3.67 7.07
N ILE A 324 4.22 -3.22 7.07
CA ILE A 324 4.99 -2.82 8.25
C ILE A 324 4.60 -1.38 8.65
N ASN A 325 3.61 -1.24 9.52
CA ASN A 325 3.18 0.05 10.07
C ASN A 325 4.01 0.45 11.31
N LYS A 326 3.76 1.66 11.83
CA LYS A 326 4.50 2.20 12.98
C LYS A 326 4.45 1.29 14.21
N THR A 327 3.26 0.84 14.61
CA THR A 327 3.06 -0.01 15.80
C THR A 327 3.84 -1.32 15.72
N ILE A 328 3.88 -1.97 14.55
CA ILE A 328 4.65 -3.20 14.35
C ILE A 328 6.13 -2.93 14.60
N VAL A 329 6.67 -1.84 14.07
CA VAL A 329 8.09 -1.49 14.22
C VAL A 329 8.42 -1.08 15.66
N GLU A 330 7.57 -0.29 16.31
CA GLU A 330 7.73 0.05 17.74
C GLU A 330 7.85 -1.23 18.58
N GLU A 331 6.97 -2.20 18.33
CA GLU A 331 6.96 -3.45 19.07
C GLU A 331 8.16 -4.34 18.72
N CYS A 332 8.59 -4.38 17.45
CA CYS A 332 9.80 -5.08 17.04
C CYS A 332 11.05 -4.51 17.72
N ILE A 333 11.17 -3.18 17.78
CA ILE A 333 12.25 -2.48 18.49
C ILE A 333 12.18 -2.83 19.98
N ARG A 334 11.01 -2.71 20.60
CA ARG A 334 10.81 -2.98 22.04
C ARG A 334 11.16 -4.41 22.42
N ARG A 335 10.80 -5.39 21.59
CA ARG A 335 11.12 -6.81 21.83
C ARG A 335 12.49 -7.23 21.28
N ASN A 336 13.17 -6.36 20.55
CA ASN A 336 14.40 -6.66 19.81
C ASN A 336 14.26 -7.93 18.92
N SER A 337 13.07 -8.13 18.35
CA SER A 337 12.66 -9.35 17.67
C SER A 337 11.70 -9.04 16.51
N ASN A 338 11.62 -9.96 15.53
CA ASN A 338 10.63 -9.92 14.46
C ASN A 338 9.31 -10.64 14.81
N ASP A 339 9.18 -11.19 16.02
CA ASP A 339 7.94 -11.85 16.47
C ASP A 339 6.69 -10.96 16.29
N PRO A 340 6.72 -9.65 16.62
CA PRO A 340 5.57 -8.79 16.42
C PRO A 340 5.12 -8.70 14.96
N PHE A 341 6.07 -8.71 14.01
CA PHE A 341 5.74 -8.77 12.58
C PHE A 341 5.03 -10.07 12.21
N TRP A 342 5.38 -11.20 12.83
CA TRP A 342 4.74 -12.49 12.56
C TRP A 342 3.39 -12.64 13.27
N GLU A 343 3.24 -12.03 14.46
CA GLU A 343 2.02 -12.01 15.27
C GLU A 343 0.95 -11.06 14.70
N SER A 344 1.35 -9.93 14.10
CA SER A 344 0.46 -8.86 13.66
C SER A 344 -0.30 -9.13 12.36
N GLN A 345 -0.16 -10.31 11.75
CA GLN A 345 -0.65 -10.59 10.40
C GLN A 345 -2.04 -11.29 10.45
N PRO A 346 -3.17 -10.59 10.30
CA PRO A 346 -4.48 -11.23 10.28
C PRO A 346 -4.67 -12.08 9.01
N GLY A 347 -4.93 -13.37 9.22
CA GLY A 347 -5.93 -14.19 8.53
C GLY A 347 -5.86 -14.50 7.02
N VAL A 348 -5.25 -13.70 6.12
CA VAL A 348 -5.51 -13.93 4.67
C VAL A 348 -4.36 -13.71 3.66
N SER A 349 -3.20 -13.12 3.97
CA SER A 349 -2.14 -12.94 2.93
C SER A 349 -0.76 -13.52 3.25
N TYR A 350 -0.20 -13.31 4.45
CA TYR A 350 1.19 -13.73 4.78
C TYR A 350 1.29 -14.87 5.79
N ALA A 351 0.16 -15.43 6.23
CA ALA A 351 0.11 -16.72 6.92
C ALA A 351 0.63 -17.90 6.03
N TYR A 352 1.13 -17.59 4.84
CA TYR A 352 1.62 -18.48 3.81
C TYR A 352 3.07 -18.15 3.43
N ASP A 353 3.77 -17.32 4.20
CA ASP A 353 5.22 -17.15 4.09
C ASP A 353 5.93 -18.26 4.87
N LEU A 354 6.71 -19.09 4.17
CA LEU A 354 7.46 -20.19 4.78
C LEU A 354 8.56 -19.73 5.74
N ARG A 355 8.95 -18.45 5.74
CA ARG A 355 9.90 -17.89 6.72
C ARG A 355 9.29 -17.70 8.09
N ASN A 356 7.97 -17.73 8.23
CA ASN A 356 7.33 -17.58 9.53
C ASN A 356 7.78 -18.73 10.45
N PRO A 357 8.30 -18.45 11.66
CA PRO A 357 8.84 -19.48 12.56
C PRO A 357 7.89 -20.64 12.86
N ILE A 358 6.57 -20.43 12.77
CA ILE A 358 5.59 -21.51 12.98
C ILE A 358 5.63 -22.60 11.88
N TYR A 359 6.22 -22.32 10.72
CA TYR A 359 6.35 -23.25 9.58
C TYR A 359 7.75 -23.84 9.44
N GLN A 360 8.56 -23.84 10.50
CA GLN A 360 9.93 -24.34 10.45
C GLN A 360 10.02 -25.78 9.90
N LYS A 361 9.07 -26.64 10.26
CA LYS A 361 9.02 -28.03 9.78
C LYS A 361 8.72 -28.11 8.28
N GLU A 362 7.77 -27.31 7.81
CA GLU A 362 7.43 -27.21 6.39
C GLU A 362 8.58 -26.62 5.58
N LEU A 363 9.27 -25.61 6.11
CA LEU A 363 10.45 -25.02 5.48
C LEU A 363 11.57 -26.05 5.30
N GLU A 364 11.88 -26.82 6.35
CA GLU A 364 12.89 -27.89 6.28
C GLU A 364 12.53 -28.98 5.29
N TYR A 365 11.24 -29.35 5.23
CA TYR A 365 10.73 -30.29 4.25
C TYR A 365 10.90 -29.77 2.82
N VAL A 366 10.50 -28.52 2.57
CA VAL A 366 10.62 -27.87 1.25
C VAL A 366 12.08 -27.77 0.84
N GLN A 367 12.97 -27.37 1.75
CA GLN A 367 14.41 -27.30 1.47
C GLN A 367 14.99 -28.66 1.07
N ARG A 368 14.57 -29.75 1.72
CA ARG A 368 14.99 -31.11 1.35
C ARG A 368 14.42 -31.54 0.00
N GLN A 369 13.11 -31.40 -0.20
CA GLN A 369 12.46 -31.82 -1.45
C GLN A 369 12.98 -31.05 -2.67
N MET A 370 13.31 -29.76 -2.52
CA MET A 370 13.85 -28.94 -3.59
C MET A 370 15.38 -29.10 -3.74
N GLY A 371 16.03 -29.96 -2.95
CA GLY A 371 17.49 -30.21 -2.99
C GLY A 371 18.34 -29.01 -2.56
N ILE A 372 17.80 -28.13 -1.70
CA ILE A 372 18.47 -26.91 -1.22
C ILE A 372 19.41 -27.24 -0.05
N LYS A 373 18.99 -28.14 0.86
CA LYS A 373 19.86 -28.69 1.92
C LYS A 373 20.18 -30.16 1.62
N ASP A 374 21.45 -30.54 1.77
CA ASP A 374 21.94 -31.92 1.68
C ASP A 374 21.76 -32.62 3.03
N ASP A 375 21.25 -33.86 3.03
CA ASP A 375 21.07 -34.70 4.23
C ASP A 375 22.38 -34.91 5.01
N ARG A 376 23.55 -34.72 4.36
CA ARG A 376 24.88 -34.86 4.97
C ARG A 376 25.28 -33.77 5.97
N THR A 377 24.53 -32.66 6.07
CA THR A 377 24.82 -31.60 7.05
C THR A 377 24.30 -31.89 8.46
N LEU A 378 23.40 -32.87 8.64
CA LEU A 378 22.76 -33.14 9.93
C LEU A 378 23.47 -34.18 10.82
N GLU A 379 24.43 -34.97 10.29
CA GLU A 379 25.22 -35.88 11.14
C GLU A 379 26.21 -35.13 12.05
N LYS A 380 26.48 -33.84 11.78
CA LYS A 380 27.36 -33.03 12.63
C LYS A 380 26.64 -32.31 13.77
N ASP A 381 25.32 -32.09 13.67
CA ASP A 381 24.57 -31.31 14.65
C ASP A 381 23.75 -32.16 15.65
N ASN A 382 23.75 -33.50 15.51
CA ASN A 382 23.14 -34.44 16.45
C ASN A 382 24.18 -35.15 17.35
N LYS A 383 25.15 -34.40 17.89
CA LYS A 383 25.92 -34.82 19.06
C LYS A 383 25.82 -33.78 20.16
N PHE A 384 24.75 -33.85 20.96
CA PHE A 384 24.77 -33.58 22.39
C PHE A 384 23.77 -34.49 23.11
#